data_AF-A0A2N1R9W0-F1
#
_entry.id   AF-A0A2N1R9W0-F1
#
_cell.length_a   1.000
_cell.length_b   1.000
_cell.length_c   1.000
_cell.angle_alpha   90.00
_cell.angle_beta   90.00
_cell.angle_gamma   90.00
#
_symmetry.space_group_name_H-M   'P 1'
#
loop_
_entity.id
_entity.type
_entity.pdbx_description
1 polymer ?
#
loop_
_entity_poly.entity_id
_entity_poly.type
_entity_poly.pdbx_seq_one_letter_code
_entity_poly.pdbx_strand_id
1 'polypeptide(L)'
;MKIKRLFWNACLALVIVLAWSCTDPIGPISSNATITSPSAPVPADFAYSVAADIATIAWSEAVASDGSSVTYDLYFGEDSIPSTPTASNLASASWTPPAALSGAKDFQWKVVAKLPGGQIKASPTWTFMTSGVISDFVARIPDANLRAALATAAGTPWSEGISTADLDAIDVFTADSSSIAIISGIDLCHSLRELHLRFNTITDVSPIKRLVLLERLTLQGNTISDVTALSGLHKLQLLRLHNNPIPYNNLSSIITPENFPDLFALGIRGQMNGVTYITAEQLKTILNRFTDLTNLTIRSFPDITGSVLSTIMTKFSATLDWITISSSNITNAMFMSSIAPLPLLTGMDVSYNALSSVAFSQDGDYLPAWYGTLNYINLEGNTDIDDIDFLWKMYLAGSFQENSAEINIKYMGLDISTGSAALANIEDLIAAGVTVYYEEQE
;
A
#
# COMPACT_ATOMS: atom_id res chain seq x y z
N MET A 1 52.53 -73.13 -40.40
CA MET A 1 53.48 -74.11 -39.83
C MET A 1 54.84 -73.44 -39.70
N LYS A 2 55.20 -72.90 -38.52
CA LYS A 2 56.57 -72.57 -38.08
C LYS A 2 56.56 -71.97 -36.66
N ILE A 3 56.93 -72.82 -35.71
CA ILE A 3 57.89 -72.66 -34.59
C ILE A 3 57.71 -71.47 -33.63
N LYS A 4 57.48 -71.88 -32.36
CA LYS A 4 57.36 -71.16 -31.09
C LYS A 4 58.65 -70.46 -30.65
N ARG A 5 58.51 -69.40 -29.85
CA ARG A 5 58.92 -69.41 -28.42
C ARG A 5 58.31 -68.23 -27.64
N LEU A 6 57.50 -68.60 -26.65
CA LEU A 6 57.03 -67.77 -25.53
C LEU A 6 58.18 -67.49 -24.57
N PHE A 7 58.16 -66.34 -23.90
CA PHE A 7 58.35 -66.26 -22.44
C PHE A 7 57.52 -65.10 -21.87
N TRP A 8 56.82 -65.38 -20.78
CA TRP A 8 55.94 -64.49 -20.03
C TRP A 8 56.56 -64.37 -18.62
N ASN A 9 56.80 -63.14 -18.13
CA ASN A 9 56.44 -62.68 -16.78
C ASN A 9 57.14 -61.35 -16.38
N ALA A 10 56.26 -60.40 -16.04
CA ALA A 10 56.29 -59.34 -15.03
C ALA A 10 57.62 -59.01 -14.31
N CYS A 11 57.98 -57.71 -14.36
CA CYS A 11 58.32 -56.93 -13.17
C CYS A 11 58.13 -55.43 -13.43
N LEU A 12 57.49 -54.78 -12.46
CA LEU A 12 57.05 -53.39 -12.41
C LEU A 12 58.25 -52.47 -12.11
N ALA A 13 58.47 -51.41 -12.89
CA ALA A 13 59.16 -50.20 -12.43
C ALA A 13 58.77 -48.98 -13.29
N LEU A 14 58.54 -47.88 -12.61
CA LEU A 14 57.70 -46.73 -12.95
C LEU A 14 58.51 -45.60 -13.61
N VAL A 15 57.85 -44.86 -14.52
CA VAL A 15 58.03 -43.43 -14.92
C VAL A 15 59.25 -43.04 -15.76
N ILE A 16 58.97 -42.53 -16.97
CA ILE A 16 59.08 -41.09 -17.35
C ILE A 16 58.30 -40.89 -18.66
N VAL A 17 57.39 -39.91 -18.62
CA VAL A 17 56.49 -39.46 -19.70
C VAL A 17 57.26 -38.52 -20.62
N LEU A 18 57.18 -38.73 -21.94
CA LEU A 18 57.24 -37.66 -22.93
C LEU A 18 56.15 -37.87 -23.97
N ALA A 19 55.24 -36.89 -23.98
CA ALA A 19 53.97 -36.86 -24.68
C ALA A 19 54.15 -36.48 -26.16
N TRP A 20 53.55 -37.28 -27.04
CA TRP A 20 53.00 -36.82 -28.32
C TRP A 20 51.59 -37.40 -28.43
N SER A 21 50.59 -36.61 -28.01
CA SER A 21 49.19 -36.93 -28.25
C SER A 21 48.70 -36.17 -29.49
N CYS A 22 48.14 -36.94 -30.43
CA CYS A 22 47.35 -36.47 -31.55
C CYS A 22 46.33 -35.41 -31.10
N THR A 23 46.20 -34.35 -31.90
CA THR A 23 45.07 -33.44 -31.85
C THR A 23 43.82 -34.17 -32.34
N ASP A 24 42.90 -34.47 -31.42
CA ASP A 24 41.52 -34.78 -31.78
C ASP A 24 40.86 -33.54 -32.41
N PRO A 25 39.93 -33.69 -33.37
CA PRO A 25 39.08 -32.59 -33.80
C PRO A 25 38.15 -32.26 -32.62
N ILE A 26 38.30 -31.06 -32.09
CA ILE A 26 37.39 -30.49 -31.08
C ILE A 26 35.98 -30.52 -31.70
N GLY A 27 35.12 -31.44 -31.23
CA GLY A 27 33.68 -31.38 -31.47
C GLY A 27 33.11 -30.05 -30.96
N PRO A 28 31.91 -29.63 -31.40
CA PRO A 28 31.37 -28.34 -30.99
C PRO A 28 31.34 -28.28 -29.47
N ILE A 29 32.09 -27.34 -28.90
CA ILE A 29 32.01 -27.00 -27.48
C ILE A 29 30.58 -26.50 -27.30
N SER A 30 29.67 -27.35 -26.80
CA SER A 30 28.42 -26.87 -26.25
C SER A 30 28.79 -26.08 -25.01
N SER A 31 28.99 -24.77 -25.15
CA SER A 31 29.23 -23.91 -23.99
C SER A 31 27.98 -24.00 -23.12
N ASN A 32 28.09 -24.58 -21.92
CA ASN A 32 27.08 -24.46 -20.87
C ASN A 32 27.04 -23.03 -20.27
N ALA A 33 27.48 -22.04 -21.05
CA ALA A 33 27.56 -20.65 -20.64
C ALA A 33 26.16 -20.14 -20.34
N THR A 34 26.00 -19.55 -19.16
CA THR A 34 24.78 -18.88 -18.75
C THR A 34 24.91 -17.39 -19.01
N ILE A 35 23.77 -16.72 -19.12
CA ILE A 35 23.71 -15.27 -19.34
C ILE A 35 22.74 -14.62 -18.35
N THR A 36 23.12 -13.48 -17.79
CA THR A 36 22.23 -12.69 -16.91
C THR A 36 21.11 -12.02 -17.72
N SER A 37 20.02 -11.64 -17.05
CA SER A 37 18.99 -10.82 -17.67
C SER A 37 19.49 -9.38 -17.84
N PRO A 38 19.16 -8.68 -18.95
CA PRO A 38 19.27 -7.23 -19.01
C PRO A 38 18.51 -6.58 -17.84
N SER A 39 19.05 -5.49 -17.31
CA SER A 39 18.55 -4.82 -16.10
C SER A 39 18.81 -3.31 -16.17
N ALA A 40 18.38 -2.56 -15.13
CA ALA A 40 18.58 -1.11 -15.01
C ALA A 40 18.25 -0.34 -16.31
N PRO A 41 16.98 -0.36 -16.74
CA PRO A 41 16.55 0.33 -17.94
C PRO A 41 16.77 1.84 -17.84
N VAL A 42 17.08 2.47 -18.98
CA VAL A 42 17.11 3.91 -19.19
C VAL A 42 16.28 4.21 -20.45
N PRO A 43 15.14 4.92 -20.37
CA PRO A 43 14.50 5.44 -19.17
C PRO A 43 14.20 4.35 -18.12
N ALA A 44 14.22 4.74 -16.84
CA ALA A 44 13.85 3.84 -15.76
C ALA A 44 12.44 3.27 -15.98
N ASP A 45 12.17 2.08 -15.44
CA ASP A 45 10.82 1.54 -15.48
C ASP A 45 9.86 2.46 -14.72
N PHE A 46 8.70 2.72 -15.31
CA PHE A 46 7.71 3.72 -14.89
C PHE A 46 8.20 5.17 -14.94
N ALA A 47 9.26 5.48 -15.70
CA ALA A 47 9.68 6.87 -15.89
C ALA A 47 8.58 7.71 -16.55
N TYR A 48 8.49 8.97 -16.15
CA TYR A 48 7.47 9.90 -16.60
C TYR A 48 8.08 11.17 -17.17
N SER A 49 7.29 11.88 -17.99
CA SER A 49 7.68 13.14 -18.63
C SER A 49 9.01 13.03 -19.38
N VAL A 50 9.27 11.87 -19.99
CA VAL A 50 10.47 11.62 -20.78
C VAL A 50 10.43 12.47 -22.04
N ALA A 51 11.49 13.23 -22.32
CA ALA A 51 11.52 14.06 -23.52
C ALA A 51 11.28 13.22 -24.79
N ALA A 52 10.40 13.71 -25.67
CA ALA A 52 10.04 12.99 -26.90
C ALA A 52 11.23 12.81 -27.86
N ASP A 53 12.24 13.67 -27.76
CA ASP A 53 13.50 13.62 -28.52
C ASP A 53 14.61 12.84 -27.78
N ILE A 54 14.24 11.88 -26.91
CA ILE A 54 15.19 11.05 -26.19
C ILE A 54 16.26 10.43 -27.10
N ALA A 55 17.52 10.72 -26.81
CA ALA A 55 18.64 10.33 -27.65
C ALA A 55 19.01 8.84 -27.53
N THR A 56 18.64 8.17 -26.43
CA THR A 56 19.07 6.80 -26.16
C THR A 56 18.10 6.07 -25.24
N ILE A 57 17.73 4.85 -25.65
CA ILE A 57 17.18 3.79 -24.81
C ILE A 57 18.33 2.84 -24.48
N ALA A 58 18.62 2.59 -23.20
CA ALA A 58 19.77 1.80 -22.76
C ALA A 58 19.43 0.87 -21.60
N TRP A 59 20.31 -0.11 -21.36
CA TRP A 59 20.19 -1.06 -20.26
C TRP A 59 21.58 -1.49 -19.79
N SER A 60 21.66 -2.09 -18.60
CA SER A 60 22.88 -2.76 -18.15
C SER A 60 23.15 -4.00 -18.99
N GLU A 61 24.40 -4.14 -19.45
CA GLU A 61 24.85 -5.29 -20.23
C GLU A 61 24.56 -6.61 -19.51
N ALA A 62 24.07 -7.58 -20.28
CA ALA A 62 23.99 -8.94 -19.81
C ALA A 62 25.39 -9.57 -19.86
N VAL A 63 25.72 -10.33 -18.83
CA VAL A 63 27.04 -10.91 -18.64
C VAL A 63 26.97 -12.40 -18.92
N ALA A 64 27.80 -12.86 -19.86
CA ALA A 64 28.01 -14.28 -20.13
C ALA A 64 28.99 -14.85 -19.09
N SER A 65 28.68 -16.03 -18.55
CA SER A 65 29.53 -16.69 -17.53
C SER A 65 30.92 -17.05 -18.04
N ASP A 66 31.09 -17.15 -19.35
CA ASP A 66 32.33 -17.49 -20.06
C ASP A 66 33.00 -16.28 -20.73
N GLY A 67 32.45 -15.08 -20.58
CA GLY A 67 32.94 -13.86 -21.23
C GLY A 67 32.61 -13.74 -22.72
N SER A 68 31.77 -14.63 -23.26
CA SER A 68 31.29 -14.54 -24.64
C SER A 68 30.56 -13.22 -24.92
N SER A 69 30.71 -12.69 -26.13
CA SER A 69 29.98 -11.50 -26.56
C SER A 69 28.47 -11.75 -26.62
N VAL A 70 27.71 -10.82 -26.06
CA VAL A 70 26.24 -10.86 -26.05
C VAL A 70 25.69 -9.96 -27.16
N THR A 71 24.64 -10.42 -27.82
CA THR A 71 23.83 -9.58 -28.73
C THR A 71 22.42 -9.41 -28.21
N TYR A 72 21.73 -8.35 -28.65
CA TYR A 72 20.41 -8.01 -28.13
C TYR A 72 19.37 -7.85 -29.23
N ASP A 73 18.16 -8.33 -28.96
CA ASP A 73 16.95 -7.94 -29.69
C ASP A 73 16.10 -7.02 -28.81
N LEU A 74 15.84 -5.81 -29.30
CA LEU A 74 15.00 -4.81 -28.64
C LEU A 74 13.59 -4.89 -29.20
N TYR A 75 12.61 -4.94 -28.30
CA TYR A 75 11.19 -4.79 -28.59
C TYR A 75 10.76 -3.47 -27.97
N PHE A 76 10.30 -2.53 -28.78
CA PHE A 76 9.94 -1.17 -28.35
C PHE A 76 8.71 -0.72 -29.14
N GLY A 77 7.62 -0.37 -28.44
CA GLY A 77 6.37 0.03 -29.07
C GLY A 77 5.56 1.02 -28.23
N GLU A 78 4.76 1.82 -28.92
CA GLU A 78 3.76 2.72 -28.34
C GLU A 78 2.56 1.89 -27.84
N ASP A 79 2.09 2.20 -26.63
CA ASP A 79 0.98 1.58 -25.90
C ASP A 79 1.13 0.07 -25.58
N SER A 80 1.92 -0.69 -26.35
CA SER A 80 2.10 -2.13 -26.21
C SER A 80 3.44 -2.64 -26.76
N ILE A 81 3.87 -3.81 -26.30
CA ILE A 81 5.09 -4.47 -26.82
C ILE A 81 4.83 -5.11 -28.19
N PRO A 82 5.66 -4.84 -29.21
CA PRO A 82 5.48 -5.46 -30.52
C PRO A 82 5.78 -6.96 -30.47
N SER A 83 5.16 -7.73 -31.38
CA SER A 83 5.38 -9.18 -31.51
C SER A 83 6.71 -9.54 -32.18
N THR A 84 7.35 -8.57 -32.85
CA THR A 84 8.65 -8.73 -33.51
C THR A 84 9.64 -7.69 -32.96
N PRO A 85 10.95 -7.98 -32.99
CA PRO A 85 11.95 -7.00 -32.55
C PRO A 85 11.91 -5.74 -33.41
N THR A 86 11.93 -4.59 -32.77
CA THR A 86 12.11 -3.27 -33.40
C THR A 86 13.54 -3.12 -33.92
N ALA A 87 14.52 -3.70 -33.21
CA ALA A 87 15.90 -3.82 -33.65
C ALA A 87 16.49 -5.16 -33.20
N SER A 88 17.32 -5.78 -34.04
CA SER A 88 17.87 -7.12 -33.78
C SER A 88 19.38 -7.15 -33.90
N ASN A 89 19.99 -8.09 -33.18
CA ASN A 89 21.44 -8.33 -33.18
C ASN A 89 22.27 -7.07 -32.83
N LEU A 90 21.75 -6.24 -31.93
CA LEU A 90 22.48 -5.09 -31.41
C LEU A 90 23.71 -5.58 -30.64
N ALA A 91 24.88 -5.01 -30.95
CA ALA A 91 26.13 -5.34 -30.26
C ALA A 91 26.35 -4.52 -28.98
N SER A 92 25.61 -3.41 -28.82
CA SER A 92 25.70 -2.52 -27.67
C SER A 92 24.42 -2.57 -26.85
N ALA A 93 24.52 -2.33 -25.53
CA ALA A 93 23.37 -2.25 -24.64
C ALA A 93 22.64 -0.90 -24.72
N SER A 94 22.47 -0.38 -25.94
CA SER A 94 21.77 0.86 -26.22
C SER A 94 21.21 0.89 -27.63
N TRP A 95 20.20 1.73 -27.83
CA TRP A 95 19.54 1.98 -29.09
C TRP A 95 19.04 3.43 -29.14
N THR A 96 19.25 4.10 -30.27
CA THR A 96 18.74 5.44 -30.52
C THR A 96 17.48 5.33 -31.38
N PRO A 97 16.34 5.89 -30.94
CA PRO A 97 15.14 5.96 -31.76
C PRO A 97 15.44 6.68 -33.10
N PRO A 98 14.95 6.16 -34.24
CA PRO A 98 15.24 6.75 -35.56
C PRO A 98 14.53 8.10 -35.79
N ALA A 99 13.54 8.43 -34.96
CA ALA A 99 12.79 9.68 -34.98
C ALA A 99 12.33 10.04 -33.57
N ALA A 100 11.90 11.29 -33.38
CA ALA A 100 11.25 11.70 -32.14
C ALA A 100 9.99 10.87 -31.88
N LEU A 101 9.79 10.52 -30.61
CA LEU A 101 8.65 9.77 -30.13
C LEU A 101 7.38 10.65 -30.14
N SER A 102 6.22 10.01 -30.14
CA SER A 102 4.96 10.69 -29.88
C SER A 102 4.96 11.21 -28.43
N GLY A 103 4.52 12.47 -28.23
CA GLY A 103 4.43 13.10 -26.91
C GLY A 103 3.17 12.66 -26.16
N ALA A 104 3.21 12.70 -24.83
CA ALA A 104 2.11 12.25 -23.95
C ALA A 104 1.63 10.81 -24.26
N LYS A 105 2.57 9.91 -24.53
CA LYS A 105 2.29 8.50 -24.87
C LYS A 105 3.05 7.52 -23.99
N ASP A 106 2.39 6.41 -23.66
CA ASP A 106 3.04 5.28 -23.02
C ASP A 106 3.86 4.50 -24.04
N PHE A 107 5.06 4.10 -23.64
CA PHE A 107 5.89 3.17 -24.38
C PHE A 107 6.15 1.93 -23.53
N GLN A 108 6.06 0.76 -24.15
CA GLN A 108 6.45 -0.50 -23.53
C GLN A 108 7.64 -1.08 -24.28
N TRP A 109 8.61 -1.60 -23.54
CA TRP A 109 9.80 -2.16 -24.15
C TRP A 109 10.44 -3.25 -23.30
N LYS A 110 11.17 -4.14 -23.98
CA LYS A 110 11.97 -5.20 -23.38
C LYS A 110 13.15 -5.52 -24.25
N VAL A 111 14.15 -6.16 -23.66
CA VAL A 111 15.36 -6.58 -24.34
C VAL A 111 15.55 -8.08 -24.14
N VAL A 112 15.90 -8.77 -25.22
CA VAL A 112 16.29 -10.17 -25.19
C VAL A 112 17.77 -10.27 -25.48
N ALA A 113 18.56 -10.65 -24.48
CA ALA A 113 19.98 -10.95 -24.62
C ALA A 113 20.18 -12.35 -25.18
N LYS A 114 21.13 -12.52 -26.09
CA LYS A 114 21.40 -13.77 -26.83
C LYS A 114 22.89 -14.08 -26.85
N LEU A 115 23.23 -15.33 -26.54
CA LEU A 115 24.56 -15.88 -26.75
C LEU A 115 24.67 -16.63 -28.10
N PRO A 116 25.87 -16.70 -28.70
CA PRO A 116 26.13 -17.51 -29.91
C PRO A 116 25.74 -18.99 -29.75
N GLY A 117 25.81 -19.53 -28.53
CA GLY A 117 25.41 -20.90 -28.19
C GLY A 117 23.89 -21.13 -28.06
N GLY A 118 23.06 -20.12 -28.36
CA GLY A 118 21.59 -20.23 -28.39
C GLY A 118 20.89 -19.98 -27.06
N GLN A 119 21.62 -19.76 -25.96
CA GLN A 119 21.01 -19.28 -24.72
C GLN A 119 20.46 -17.86 -24.89
N ILE A 120 19.25 -17.65 -24.37
CA ILE A 120 18.59 -16.35 -24.38
C ILE A 120 18.05 -16.01 -22.99
N LYS A 121 18.04 -14.73 -22.67
CA LYS A 121 17.42 -14.23 -21.45
C LYS A 121 16.75 -12.89 -21.72
N ALA A 122 15.46 -12.81 -21.37
CA ALA A 122 14.70 -11.58 -21.49
C ALA A 122 14.81 -10.74 -20.21
N SER A 123 14.71 -9.42 -20.38
CA SER A 123 14.34 -8.50 -19.32
C SER A 123 12.86 -8.65 -18.93
N PRO A 124 12.44 -8.06 -17.81
CA PRO A 124 11.05 -7.65 -17.63
C PRO A 124 10.57 -6.73 -18.76
N THR A 125 9.25 -6.53 -18.84
CA THR A 125 8.69 -5.43 -19.63
C THR A 125 8.81 -4.16 -18.81
N TRP A 126 9.48 -3.17 -19.37
CA TRP A 126 9.60 -1.83 -18.80
C TRP A 126 8.69 -0.86 -19.54
N THR A 127 8.29 0.18 -18.85
CA THR A 127 7.39 1.21 -19.38
C THR A 127 7.89 2.60 -19.06
N PHE A 128 7.58 3.57 -19.91
CA PHE A 128 7.71 4.99 -19.58
C PHE A 128 6.69 5.81 -20.37
N MET A 129 6.45 7.05 -19.95
CA MET A 129 5.60 7.99 -20.67
C MET A 129 6.40 9.22 -21.13
N THR A 130 6.16 9.64 -22.37
CA THR A 130 6.77 10.84 -22.92
C THR A 130 6.06 12.11 -22.45
N SER A 131 6.80 13.22 -22.34
CA SER A 131 6.26 14.54 -22.02
C SER A 131 5.37 15.05 -23.16
N GLY A 132 4.32 15.80 -22.82
CA GLY A 132 3.52 16.50 -23.83
C GLY A 132 2.18 17.00 -23.31
N VAL A 133 1.41 17.62 -24.21
CA VAL A 133 0.00 17.93 -23.97
C VAL A 133 -0.81 16.68 -24.26
N ILE A 134 -1.60 16.23 -23.29
CA ILE A 134 -2.46 15.06 -23.48
C ILE A 134 -3.64 15.50 -24.35
N SER A 135 -3.75 15.01 -25.57
CA SER A 135 -4.80 15.49 -26.50
C SER A 135 -6.13 14.75 -26.39
N ASP A 136 -6.14 13.54 -25.82
CA ASP A 136 -7.33 12.70 -25.65
C ASP A 136 -7.60 12.39 -24.17
N PHE A 137 -7.97 13.43 -23.43
CA PHE A 137 -8.25 13.32 -22.01
C PHE A 137 -9.47 12.48 -21.69
N VAL A 138 -10.46 12.44 -22.57
CA VAL A 138 -11.67 11.65 -22.31
C VAL A 138 -11.34 10.17 -22.41
N ALA A 139 -10.46 9.75 -23.32
CA ALA A 139 -9.98 8.38 -23.33
C ALA A 139 -9.07 8.08 -22.12
N ARG A 140 -8.19 9.02 -21.73
CA ARG A 140 -7.20 8.75 -20.67
C ARG A 140 -7.75 8.89 -19.25
N ILE A 141 -8.67 9.83 -19.04
CA ILE A 141 -9.33 10.17 -17.78
C ILE A 141 -10.85 10.15 -18.02
N PRO A 142 -11.43 8.95 -18.19
CA PRO A 142 -12.82 8.80 -18.63
C PRO A 142 -13.83 9.34 -17.62
N ASP A 143 -13.54 9.25 -16.32
CA ASP A 143 -14.40 9.76 -15.26
C ASP A 143 -14.40 11.29 -15.25
N ALA A 144 -15.59 11.88 -15.45
CA ALA A 144 -15.74 13.33 -15.52
C ALA A 144 -15.49 14.03 -14.17
N ASN A 145 -15.79 13.36 -13.05
CA ASN A 145 -15.59 13.92 -11.71
C ASN A 145 -14.10 13.89 -11.34
N LEU A 146 -13.40 12.78 -11.63
CA LEU A 146 -11.96 12.71 -11.47
C LEU A 146 -11.27 13.75 -12.35
N ARG A 147 -11.70 13.87 -13.61
CA ARG A 147 -11.18 14.87 -14.54
C ARG A 147 -11.40 16.28 -13.98
N ALA A 148 -12.60 16.66 -13.56
CA ALA A 148 -12.83 17.97 -12.95
C ALA A 148 -11.93 18.23 -11.72
N ALA A 149 -11.79 17.23 -10.84
CA ALA A 149 -10.95 17.32 -9.65
C ALA A 149 -9.45 17.46 -9.99
N LEU A 150 -8.94 16.71 -10.96
CA LEU A 150 -7.53 16.80 -11.39
C LEU A 150 -7.19 18.15 -12.01
N ALA A 151 -8.06 18.75 -12.83
CA ALA A 151 -7.82 20.12 -13.31
C ALA A 151 -7.79 21.14 -12.18
N THR A 152 -8.66 20.97 -11.20
CA THR A 152 -8.68 21.86 -10.03
C THR A 152 -7.38 21.74 -9.25
N ALA A 153 -6.89 20.51 -9.03
CA ALA A 153 -5.63 20.24 -8.35
C ALA A 153 -4.41 20.74 -9.15
N ALA A 154 -4.43 20.62 -10.48
CA ALA A 154 -3.39 21.12 -11.37
C ALA A 154 -3.37 22.66 -11.48
N GLY A 155 -4.44 23.35 -11.06
CA GLY A 155 -4.56 24.81 -11.17
C GLY A 155 -4.80 25.33 -12.60
N THR A 156 -5.06 24.43 -13.56
CA THR A 156 -5.18 24.78 -14.99
C THR A 156 -6.54 24.32 -15.54
N PRO A 157 -7.34 25.20 -16.16
CA PRO A 157 -8.60 24.81 -16.78
C PRO A 157 -8.40 23.83 -17.95
N TRP A 158 -9.28 22.84 -18.09
CA TRP A 158 -9.27 21.89 -19.21
C TRP A 158 -9.21 22.54 -20.60
N SER A 159 -9.80 23.74 -20.74
CA SER A 159 -9.84 24.49 -22.01
C SER A 159 -8.48 24.99 -22.47
N GLU A 160 -7.50 25.08 -21.57
CA GLU A 160 -6.13 25.54 -21.89
C GLU A 160 -5.20 24.36 -22.24
N GLY A 161 -5.70 23.13 -22.08
CA GLY A 161 -4.90 21.91 -22.20
C GLY A 161 -4.18 21.58 -20.89
N ILE A 162 -4.17 20.30 -20.54
CA ILE A 162 -3.41 19.75 -19.41
C ILE A 162 -2.22 18.94 -19.92
N SER A 163 -1.03 19.38 -19.56
CA SER A 163 0.21 18.68 -19.89
C SER A 163 0.49 17.56 -18.90
N THR A 164 1.40 16.68 -19.28
CA THR A 164 1.98 15.70 -18.36
C THR A 164 2.62 16.39 -17.15
N ALA A 165 3.26 17.54 -17.34
CA ALA A 165 3.91 18.28 -16.27
C ALA A 165 2.92 18.85 -15.24
N ASP A 166 1.73 19.29 -15.68
CA ASP A 166 0.71 19.82 -14.78
C ASP A 166 0.20 18.75 -13.80
N LEU A 167 0.03 17.51 -14.27
CA LEU A 167 -0.39 16.39 -13.43
C LEU A 167 0.74 15.87 -12.54
N ASP A 168 1.98 15.90 -13.02
CA ASP A 168 3.14 15.50 -12.22
C ASP A 168 3.48 16.48 -11.11
N ALA A 169 3.00 17.72 -11.17
CA ALA A 169 3.13 18.68 -10.07
C ALA A 169 2.24 18.35 -8.86
N ILE A 170 1.25 17.45 -9.01
CA ILE A 170 0.32 17.09 -7.94
C ILE A 170 0.98 16.07 -7.01
N ASP A 171 1.31 16.51 -5.78
CA ASP A 171 1.87 15.68 -4.71
C ASP A 171 0.80 15.26 -3.66
N VAL A 172 -0.26 16.05 -3.51
CA VAL A 172 -1.43 15.74 -2.68
C VAL A 172 -2.71 15.89 -3.50
N PHE A 173 -3.53 14.84 -3.52
CA PHE A 173 -4.81 14.83 -4.21
C PHE A 173 -5.95 14.39 -3.31
N THR A 174 -6.99 15.22 -3.22
CA THR A 174 -8.21 14.94 -2.46
C THR A 174 -9.44 15.10 -3.32
N ALA A 175 -10.23 14.04 -3.41
CA ALA A 175 -11.54 14.03 -4.05
C ALA A 175 -12.49 13.06 -3.32
N ASP A 176 -12.58 13.23 -2.00
CA ASP A 176 -13.52 12.48 -1.17
C ASP A 176 -14.97 12.80 -1.57
N SER A 177 -15.88 11.84 -1.43
CA SER A 177 -17.32 12.01 -1.66
C SER A 177 -17.70 12.66 -3.01
N SER A 178 -16.87 12.44 -4.03
CA SER A 178 -16.94 13.13 -5.32
C SER A 178 -17.64 12.31 -6.42
N SER A 179 -18.29 11.21 -6.04
CA SER A 179 -18.95 10.29 -6.98
C SER A 179 -18.03 9.78 -8.10
N ILE A 180 -16.77 9.53 -7.79
CA ILE A 180 -15.78 8.98 -8.73
C ILE A 180 -15.95 7.45 -8.78
N ALA A 181 -15.98 6.88 -9.98
CA ALA A 181 -16.07 5.44 -10.19
C ALA A 181 -14.83 4.87 -10.88
N ILE A 182 -14.22 5.61 -11.81
CA ILE A 182 -13.07 5.15 -12.59
C ILE A 182 -11.87 6.04 -12.28
N ILE A 183 -10.77 5.43 -11.82
CA ILE A 183 -9.55 6.17 -11.48
C ILE A 183 -8.44 6.06 -12.52
N SER A 184 -8.72 5.53 -13.71
CA SER A 184 -7.80 5.63 -14.85
C SER A 184 -7.43 7.09 -15.10
N GLY A 185 -6.14 7.38 -15.24
CA GLY A 185 -5.61 8.74 -15.30
C GLY A 185 -4.93 9.20 -14.01
N ILE A 186 -5.25 8.63 -12.85
CA ILE A 186 -4.52 8.94 -11.61
C ILE A 186 -3.05 8.49 -11.69
N ASP A 187 -2.79 7.47 -12.51
CA ASP A 187 -1.46 6.95 -12.83
C ASP A 187 -0.57 8.00 -13.50
N LEU A 188 -1.12 9.12 -13.97
CA LEU A 188 -0.37 10.24 -14.53
C LEU A 188 0.26 11.15 -13.47
N CYS A 189 -0.23 11.13 -12.23
CA CYS A 189 0.27 11.96 -11.13
C CYS A 189 1.44 11.26 -10.43
N HIS A 190 2.60 11.16 -11.07
CA HIS A 190 3.69 10.28 -10.61
C HIS A 190 4.36 10.76 -9.31
N SER A 191 4.36 12.07 -9.08
CA SER A 191 4.86 12.68 -7.84
C SER A 191 3.89 12.59 -6.67
N LEU A 192 2.73 11.93 -6.83
CA LEU A 192 1.71 11.83 -5.80
C LEU A 192 2.21 11.07 -4.57
N ARG A 193 2.13 11.74 -3.42
CA ARG A 193 2.49 11.24 -2.08
C ARG A 193 1.25 10.96 -1.24
N GLU A 194 0.19 11.73 -1.40
CA GLU A 194 -1.04 11.56 -0.63
C GLU A 194 -2.26 11.49 -1.56
N LEU A 195 -3.03 10.40 -1.44
CA LEU A 195 -4.23 10.15 -2.24
C LEU A 195 -5.45 9.89 -1.35
N HIS A 196 -6.41 10.81 -1.42
CA HIS A 196 -7.65 10.77 -0.64
C HIS A 196 -8.87 10.66 -1.56
N LEU A 197 -9.48 9.48 -1.59
CA LEU A 197 -10.62 9.13 -2.44
C LEU A 197 -11.73 8.41 -1.66
N ARG A 198 -11.95 8.82 -0.40
CA ARG A 198 -12.93 8.22 0.52
C ARG A 198 -14.35 8.42 0.00
N PHE A 199 -15.24 7.48 0.31
CA PHE A 199 -16.68 7.59 0.03
C PHE A 199 -17.03 7.87 -1.43
N ASN A 200 -16.34 7.18 -2.35
CA ASN A 200 -16.62 7.17 -3.78
C ASN A 200 -17.24 5.81 -4.17
N THR A 201 -17.27 5.48 -5.47
CA THR A 201 -17.80 4.20 -5.98
C THR A 201 -16.74 3.44 -6.78
N ILE A 202 -15.48 3.53 -6.35
CA ILE A 202 -14.34 2.93 -7.04
C ILE A 202 -14.38 1.41 -6.87
N THR A 203 -14.18 0.68 -7.96
CA THR A 203 -14.09 -0.79 -7.96
C THR A 203 -12.71 -1.30 -8.32
N ASP A 204 -12.02 -0.61 -9.23
CA ASP A 204 -10.71 -0.99 -9.72
C ASP A 204 -9.66 0.03 -9.27
N VAL A 205 -8.66 -0.48 -8.54
CA VAL A 205 -7.52 0.29 -8.09
C VAL A 205 -6.24 -0.01 -8.86
N SER A 206 -6.30 -0.81 -9.93
CA SER A 206 -5.14 -1.10 -10.78
C SER A 206 -4.34 0.13 -11.24
N PRO A 207 -4.93 1.31 -11.49
CA PRO A 207 -4.17 2.50 -11.90
C PRO A 207 -3.15 2.99 -10.85
N ILE A 208 -3.36 2.77 -9.55
CA ILE A 208 -2.42 3.29 -8.53
C ILE A 208 -1.11 2.49 -8.44
N LYS A 209 -1.00 1.35 -9.12
CA LYS A 209 0.19 0.47 -9.07
C LYS A 209 1.49 1.20 -9.43
N ARG A 210 1.41 2.26 -10.25
CA ARG A 210 2.57 3.05 -10.70
C ARG A 210 2.95 4.20 -9.75
N LEU A 211 2.14 4.49 -8.73
CA LEU A 211 2.35 5.60 -7.80
C LEU A 211 3.34 5.22 -6.69
N VAL A 212 4.55 4.83 -7.08
CA VAL A 212 5.58 4.27 -6.17
C VAL A 212 6.09 5.25 -5.11
N LEU A 213 5.74 6.53 -5.23
CA LEU A 213 6.03 7.58 -4.25
C LEU A 213 4.93 7.76 -3.19
N LEU A 214 3.82 7.03 -3.29
CA LEU A 214 2.67 7.19 -2.42
C LEU A 214 2.99 6.78 -0.98
N GLU A 215 2.74 7.70 -0.05
CA GLU A 215 2.98 7.59 1.39
C GLU A 215 1.67 7.47 2.17
N ARG A 216 0.58 8.08 1.69
CA ARG A 216 -0.75 8.02 2.33
C ARG A 216 -1.83 7.68 1.33
N LEU A 217 -2.64 6.68 1.65
CA LEU A 217 -3.75 6.24 0.82
C LEU A 217 -5.01 6.01 1.67
N THR A 218 -6.07 6.77 1.37
CA THR A 218 -7.38 6.59 1.99
C THR A 218 -8.44 6.30 0.93
N LEU A 219 -8.95 5.06 0.96
CA LEU A 219 -9.93 4.53 0.01
C LEU A 219 -11.17 3.98 0.72
N GLN A 220 -11.37 4.29 2.01
CA GLN A 220 -12.52 3.76 2.74
C GLN A 220 -13.85 4.17 2.12
N GLY A 221 -14.83 3.28 2.20
CA GLY A 221 -16.19 3.55 1.71
C GLY A 221 -16.30 3.54 0.19
N ASN A 222 -15.57 2.64 -0.47
CA ASN A 222 -15.69 2.37 -1.90
C ASN A 222 -16.25 0.94 -2.12
N THR A 223 -16.17 0.45 -3.35
CA THR A 223 -16.62 -0.90 -3.74
C THR A 223 -15.46 -1.77 -4.22
N ILE A 224 -14.30 -1.63 -3.59
CA ILE A 224 -13.07 -2.33 -3.96
C ILE A 224 -13.08 -3.75 -3.39
N SER A 225 -12.75 -4.74 -4.22
CA SER A 225 -12.60 -6.13 -3.79
C SER A 225 -11.21 -6.72 -4.07
N ASP A 226 -10.38 -6.01 -4.83
CA ASP A 226 -9.01 -6.41 -5.15
C ASP A 226 -8.05 -5.25 -4.91
N VAL A 227 -7.11 -5.45 -3.99
CA VAL A 227 -6.05 -4.49 -3.64
C VAL A 227 -4.65 -4.98 -4.02
N THR A 228 -4.53 -5.98 -4.90
CA THR A 228 -3.23 -6.53 -5.34
C THR A 228 -2.33 -5.49 -6.01
N ALA A 229 -2.94 -4.46 -6.60
CA ALA A 229 -2.25 -3.30 -7.16
C ALA A 229 -1.37 -2.54 -6.15
N LEU A 230 -1.62 -2.68 -4.83
CA LEU A 230 -0.85 -2.01 -3.78
C LEU A 230 0.51 -2.67 -3.46
N SER A 231 0.77 -3.89 -3.93
CA SER A 231 1.96 -4.69 -3.55
C SER A 231 3.32 -4.00 -3.74
N GLY A 232 3.43 -3.04 -4.67
CA GLY A 232 4.68 -2.32 -4.96
C GLY A 232 4.80 -0.94 -4.31
N LEU A 233 3.83 -0.52 -3.49
CA LEU A 233 3.82 0.81 -2.88
C LEU A 233 4.62 0.83 -1.57
N HIS A 234 5.92 0.56 -1.66
CA HIS A 234 6.79 0.33 -0.50
C HIS A 234 6.98 1.54 0.41
N LYS A 235 6.64 2.75 -0.06
CA LYS A 235 6.67 3.98 0.73
C LYS A 235 5.39 4.23 1.51
N LEU A 236 4.38 3.37 1.38
CA LEU A 236 3.09 3.59 2.01
C LEU A 236 3.18 3.42 3.53
N GLN A 237 2.84 4.49 4.24
CA GLN A 237 2.91 4.59 5.70
C GLN A 237 1.51 4.61 6.34
N LEU A 238 0.51 5.12 5.60
CA LEU A 238 -0.88 5.15 6.02
C LEU A 238 -1.79 4.50 4.97
N LEU A 239 -2.53 3.47 5.38
CA LEU A 239 -3.46 2.75 4.52
C LEU A 239 -4.82 2.56 5.20
N ARG A 240 -5.87 3.17 4.63
CA ARG A 240 -7.25 2.99 5.07
C ARG A 240 -8.10 2.36 3.97
N LEU A 241 -8.50 1.10 4.19
CA LEU A 241 -9.29 0.29 3.24
C LEU A 241 -10.65 -0.17 3.81
N HIS A 242 -10.92 0.08 5.09
CA HIS A 242 -12.19 -0.30 5.73
C HIS A 242 -13.41 0.19 4.94
N ASN A 243 -14.56 -0.46 5.11
CA ASN A 243 -15.77 -0.19 4.32
C ASN A 243 -15.58 -0.45 2.80
N ASN A 244 -14.82 -1.49 2.46
CA ASN A 244 -14.75 -2.07 1.11
C ASN A 244 -14.97 -3.58 1.20
N PRO A 245 -15.60 -4.23 0.19
CA PRO A 245 -15.84 -5.67 0.17
C PRO A 245 -14.57 -6.51 -0.15
N ILE A 246 -13.45 -6.25 0.54
CA ILE A 246 -12.16 -6.92 0.30
C ILE A 246 -12.12 -8.25 1.07
N PRO A 247 -12.01 -9.41 0.39
CA PRO A 247 -11.93 -10.69 1.06
C PRO A 247 -10.56 -10.89 1.74
N TYR A 248 -10.55 -11.66 2.83
CA TYR A 248 -9.33 -11.92 3.61
C TYR A 248 -8.11 -12.38 2.80
N ASN A 249 -8.29 -13.27 1.81
CA ASN A 249 -7.18 -13.79 1.00
C ASN A 249 -6.51 -12.70 0.14
N ASN A 250 -7.28 -11.70 -0.30
CA ASN A 250 -6.75 -10.56 -1.06
C ASN A 250 -6.08 -9.55 -0.13
N LEU A 251 -6.65 -9.28 1.05
CA LEU A 251 -6.02 -8.38 2.01
C LEU A 251 -4.72 -8.98 2.58
N SER A 252 -4.76 -10.24 3.02
CA SER A 252 -3.62 -10.90 3.68
C SER A 252 -2.45 -11.22 2.76
N SER A 253 -2.62 -11.21 1.44
CA SER A 253 -1.52 -11.35 0.48
C SER A 253 -0.74 -10.04 0.28
N ILE A 254 -1.34 -8.90 0.63
CA ILE A 254 -0.78 -7.58 0.37
C ILE A 254 -0.35 -6.88 1.66
N ILE A 255 -1.13 -6.98 2.73
CA ILE A 255 -0.79 -6.37 4.03
C ILE A 255 0.29 -7.21 4.73
N THR A 256 1.56 -6.94 4.38
CA THR A 256 2.76 -7.56 4.96
C THR A 256 3.85 -6.50 5.21
N PRO A 257 4.79 -6.73 6.15
CA PRO A 257 5.92 -5.83 6.37
C PRO A 257 6.87 -5.72 5.17
N GLU A 258 6.94 -6.74 4.31
CA GLU A 258 7.75 -6.68 3.09
C GLU A 258 7.16 -5.69 2.07
N ASN A 259 5.83 -5.64 1.96
CA ASN A 259 5.16 -4.69 1.08
C ASN A 259 5.12 -3.29 1.71
N PHE A 260 4.85 -3.19 3.02
CA PHE A 260 4.68 -1.92 3.74
C PHE A 260 5.55 -1.88 5.01
N PRO A 261 6.88 -1.68 4.86
CA PRO A 261 7.82 -1.71 5.99
C PRO A 261 7.60 -0.57 6.99
N ASP A 262 7.10 0.58 6.51
CA ASP A 262 6.95 1.81 7.30
C ASP A 262 5.48 2.09 7.67
N LEU A 263 4.60 1.08 7.60
CA LEU A 263 3.17 1.24 7.87
C LEU A 263 2.94 1.53 9.37
N PHE A 264 2.47 2.73 9.69
CA PHE A 264 2.09 3.10 11.06
C PHE A 264 0.56 3.16 11.24
N ALA A 265 -0.21 3.27 10.16
CA ALA A 265 -1.66 3.42 10.22
C ALA A 265 -2.41 2.40 9.34
N LEU A 266 -3.30 1.63 9.94
CA LEU A 266 -4.04 0.54 9.29
C LEU A 266 -5.52 0.55 9.64
N GLY A 267 -6.39 0.50 8.62
CA GLY A 267 -7.84 0.42 8.80
C GLY A 267 -8.48 -0.79 8.12
N ILE A 268 -9.13 -1.66 8.91
CA ILE A 268 -9.75 -2.91 8.49
C ILE A 268 -11.21 -3.00 8.97
N ARG A 269 -12.08 -3.64 8.19
CA ARG A 269 -13.46 -3.95 8.55
C ARG A 269 -13.71 -5.46 8.51
N GLY A 270 -14.40 -6.00 9.51
CA GLY A 270 -14.73 -7.42 9.61
C GLY A 270 -15.95 -7.80 8.78
N GLN A 271 -17.06 -7.09 9.03
CA GLN A 271 -18.34 -7.35 8.39
C GLN A 271 -18.94 -6.11 7.71
N MET A 272 -19.60 -6.29 6.57
CA MET A 272 -20.40 -5.27 5.89
C MET A 272 -21.74 -5.85 5.47
N ASN A 273 -22.84 -5.15 5.79
CA ASN A 273 -24.21 -5.57 5.41
C ASN A 273 -24.54 -7.03 5.81
N GLY A 274 -24.07 -7.46 6.98
CA GLY A 274 -24.26 -8.83 7.49
C GLY A 274 -23.33 -9.89 6.88
N VAL A 275 -22.49 -9.52 5.90
CA VAL A 275 -21.51 -10.42 5.28
C VAL A 275 -20.17 -10.29 6.00
N THR A 276 -19.57 -11.42 6.37
CA THR A 276 -18.21 -11.46 6.95
C THR A 276 -17.17 -11.55 5.85
N TYR A 277 -16.27 -10.58 5.81
CA TYR A 277 -15.12 -10.55 4.92
C TYR A 277 -13.83 -10.97 5.62
N ILE A 278 -13.72 -10.64 6.91
CA ILE A 278 -12.57 -10.92 7.76
C ILE A 278 -13.09 -11.33 9.14
N THR A 279 -12.68 -12.49 9.64
CA THR A 279 -13.01 -12.95 11.00
C THR A 279 -12.07 -12.36 12.04
N ALA A 280 -12.44 -12.41 13.33
CA ALA A 280 -11.57 -11.97 14.42
C ALA A 280 -10.18 -12.67 14.43
N GLU A 281 -10.12 -13.98 14.16
CA GLU A 281 -8.84 -14.72 14.11
C GLU A 281 -7.99 -14.36 12.87
N GLN A 282 -8.65 -14.04 11.76
CA GLN A 282 -7.97 -13.53 10.57
C GLN A 282 -7.40 -12.13 10.80
N LEU A 283 -8.16 -11.25 11.46
CA LEU A 283 -7.66 -9.95 11.91
C LEU A 283 -6.44 -10.12 12.81
N LYS A 284 -6.50 -10.98 13.82
CA LYS A 284 -5.36 -11.30 14.70
C LYS A 284 -4.13 -11.78 13.93
N THR A 285 -4.34 -12.60 12.90
CA THR A 285 -3.24 -13.07 12.02
C THR A 285 -2.57 -11.91 11.29
N ILE A 286 -3.34 -10.92 10.82
CA ILE A 286 -2.81 -9.71 10.18
C ILE A 286 -2.06 -8.86 11.21
N LEU A 287 -2.68 -8.57 12.35
CA LEU A 287 -2.08 -7.72 13.40
C LEU A 287 -0.75 -8.27 13.91
N ASN A 288 -0.59 -9.60 13.99
CA ASN A 288 0.64 -10.22 14.45
C ASN A 288 1.87 -9.94 13.57
N ARG A 289 1.67 -9.47 12.33
CA ARG A 289 2.73 -9.15 11.38
C ARG A 289 3.39 -7.80 11.64
N PHE A 290 2.69 -6.89 12.31
CA PHE A 290 3.19 -5.55 12.61
C PHE A 290 3.58 -5.43 14.08
N THR A 291 4.45 -4.48 14.39
CA THR A 291 4.94 -4.21 15.75
C THR A 291 4.68 -2.79 16.20
N ASP A 292 4.63 -1.81 15.28
CA ASP A 292 4.75 -0.40 15.66
C ASP A 292 3.64 0.49 15.08
N LEU A 293 2.42 -0.07 14.94
CA LEU A 293 1.27 0.73 14.52
C LEU A 293 0.97 1.81 15.56
N THR A 294 0.77 3.05 15.12
CA THR A 294 0.34 4.17 15.97
C THR A 294 -1.14 4.46 15.81
N ASN A 295 -1.73 4.14 14.65
CA ASN A 295 -3.15 4.36 14.37
C ASN A 295 -3.82 3.07 13.87
N LEU A 296 -4.75 2.53 14.65
CA LEU A 296 -5.44 1.29 14.31
C LEU A 296 -6.94 1.50 14.23
N THR A 297 -7.53 1.20 13.06
CA THR A 297 -8.97 1.22 12.86
C THR A 297 -9.50 -0.18 12.60
N ILE A 298 -10.38 -0.65 13.47
CA ILE A 298 -11.06 -1.95 13.43
C ILE A 298 -12.56 -1.66 13.50
N ARG A 299 -13.31 -2.04 12.46
CA ARG A 299 -14.76 -1.82 12.41
C ARG A 299 -15.54 -3.10 12.16
N SER A 300 -16.70 -3.24 12.78
CA SER A 300 -17.67 -4.33 12.54
C SER A 300 -17.09 -5.74 12.74
N PHE A 301 -16.49 -6.00 13.91
CA PHE A 301 -16.08 -7.34 14.34
C PHE A 301 -16.95 -7.77 15.55
N PRO A 302 -18.21 -8.20 15.34
CA PRO A 302 -19.10 -8.53 16.46
C PRO A 302 -18.62 -9.75 17.28
N ASP A 303 -17.72 -10.56 16.71
CA ASP A 303 -17.08 -11.72 17.32
C ASP A 303 -15.68 -11.41 17.88
N ILE A 304 -15.32 -10.13 18.08
CA ILE A 304 -14.00 -9.77 18.59
C ILE A 304 -13.74 -10.44 19.94
N THR A 305 -12.63 -11.17 20.03
CA THR A 305 -12.29 -11.95 21.22
C THR A 305 -11.29 -11.20 22.10
N GLY A 306 -11.25 -11.53 23.40
CA GLY A 306 -10.19 -11.05 24.29
C GLY A 306 -8.79 -11.39 23.79
N SER A 307 -8.63 -12.42 22.95
CA SER A 307 -7.34 -12.76 22.35
C SER A 307 -6.89 -11.77 21.26
N VAL A 308 -7.84 -11.19 20.50
CA VAL A 308 -7.54 -10.11 19.54
C VAL A 308 -7.10 -8.88 20.32
N LEU A 309 -7.87 -8.50 21.35
CA LEU A 309 -7.56 -7.33 22.18
C LEU A 309 -6.23 -7.47 22.92
N SER A 310 -5.94 -8.64 23.47
CA SER A 310 -4.64 -8.96 24.06
C SER A 310 -3.50 -8.87 23.04
N THR A 311 -3.74 -9.23 21.78
CA THR A 311 -2.76 -9.04 20.70
C THR A 311 -2.47 -7.57 20.47
N ILE A 312 -3.51 -6.72 20.40
CA ILE A 312 -3.36 -5.26 20.27
C ILE A 312 -2.50 -4.71 21.42
N MET A 313 -2.83 -5.07 22.66
CA MET A 313 -2.08 -4.64 23.85
C MET A 313 -0.61 -5.07 23.81
N THR A 314 -0.37 -6.34 23.48
CA THR A 314 0.97 -6.91 23.49
C THR A 314 1.84 -6.31 22.40
N LYS A 315 1.26 -5.97 21.25
CA LYS A 315 1.99 -5.46 20.09
C LYS A 315 2.18 -3.95 20.14
N PHE A 316 1.12 -3.20 20.45
CA PHE A 316 1.07 -1.78 20.13
C PHE A 316 0.82 -0.87 21.33
N SER A 317 0.87 -1.39 22.57
CA SER A 317 0.65 -0.56 23.77
C SER A 317 1.62 0.61 23.90
N ALA A 318 2.86 0.45 23.43
CA ALA A 318 3.87 1.49 23.49
C ALA A 318 3.85 2.46 22.30
N THR A 319 2.94 2.29 21.33
CA THR A 319 2.94 3.03 20.07
C THR A 319 1.59 3.64 19.70
N LEU A 320 0.46 3.02 20.10
CA LEU A 320 -0.87 3.50 19.72
C LEU A 320 -1.19 4.86 20.35
N ASP A 321 -1.31 5.87 19.50
CA ASP A 321 -1.87 7.18 19.81
C ASP A 321 -3.35 7.28 19.45
N TRP A 322 -3.81 6.43 18.52
CA TRP A 322 -5.18 6.45 18.02
C TRP A 322 -5.74 5.04 17.84
N ILE A 323 -6.93 4.81 18.39
CA ILE A 323 -7.63 3.53 18.22
C ILE A 323 -9.10 3.73 17.86
N THR A 324 -9.55 3.05 16.82
CA THR A 324 -10.96 2.93 16.49
C THR A 324 -11.35 1.47 16.60
N ILE A 325 -12.29 1.14 17.48
CA ILE A 325 -12.94 -0.17 17.56
C ILE A 325 -14.44 0.09 17.56
N SER A 326 -15.07 0.10 16.39
CA SER A 326 -16.51 0.42 16.27
C SER A 326 -17.35 -0.81 15.89
N SER A 327 -18.62 -0.84 16.31
CA SER A 327 -19.56 -1.90 15.90
C SER A 327 -19.06 -3.32 16.20
N SER A 328 -18.33 -3.51 17.31
CA SER A 328 -17.57 -4.73 17.60
C SER A 328 -17.94 -5.36 18.95
N ASN A 329 -19.08 -5.01 19.52
CA ASN A 329 -19.59 -5.58 20.77
C ASN A 329 -18.61 -5.50 21.96
N ILE A 330 -17.80 -4.44 22.02
CA ILE A 330 -16.91 -4.20 23.16
C ILE A 330 -17.74 -3.87 24.40
N THR A 331 -17.52 -4.61 25.48
CA THR A 331 -18.14 -4.35 26.80
C THR A 331 -17.20 -3.52 27.68
N ASN A 332 -17.73 -2.92 28.76
CA ASN A 332 -16.91 -2.23 29.76
C ASN A 332 -15.75 -3.10 30.27
N ALA A 333 -15.99 -4.38 30.58
CA ALA A 333 -14.94 -5.28 31.05
C ALA A 333 -13.79 -5.46 30.03
N MET A 334 -14.12 -5.58 28.74
CA MET A 334 -13.14 -5.71 27.66
C MET A 334 -12.37 -4.41 27.42
N PHE A 335 -13.08 -3.28 27.50
CA PHE A 335 -12.48 -1.95 27.40
C PHE A 335 -11.46 -1.73 28.54
N MET A 336 -11.85 -2.07 29.77
CA MET A 336 -11.00 -1.96 30.96
C MET A 336 -9.73 -2.78 30.85
N SER A 337 -9.83 -4.02 30.38
CA SER A 337 -8.66 -4.89 30.29
C SER A 337 -7.71 -4.55 29.13
N SER A 338 -8.18 -3.78 28.13
CA SER A 338 -7.50 -3.75 26.82
C SER A 338 -7.42 -2.39 26.11
N ILE A 339 -8.09 -1.35 26.61
CA ILE A 339 -8.03 0.00 26.03
C ILE A 339 -7.63 1.00 27.10
N ALA A 340 -8.17 0.84 28.31
CA ALA A 340 -7.78 1.66 29.46
C ALA A 340 -6.27 1.65 29.76
N PRO A 341 -5.50 0.55 29.57
CA PRO A 341 -4.08 0.54 29.88
C PRO A 341 -3.16 1.12 28.79
N LEU A 342 -3.69 1.67 27.68
CA LEU A 342 -2.88 2.19 26.57
C LEU A 342 -2.35 3.61 26.88
N PRO A 343 -1.07 3.82 27.21
CA PRO A 343 -0.59 5.07 27.79
C PRO A 343 -0.47 6.25 26.82
N LEU A 344 -0.43 6.01 25.51
CA LEU A 344 -0.19 7.05 24.51
C LEU A 344 -1.45 7.53 23.79
N LEU A 345 -2.62 7.01 24.13
CA LEU A 345 -3.85 7.38 23.43
C LEU A 345 -4.16 8.86 23.60
N THR A 346 -4.29 9.52 22.45
CA THR A 346 -4.76 10.90 22.29
C THR A 346 -6.16 10.93 21.67
N GLY A 347 -6.55 9.87 20.96
CA GLY A 347 -7.90 9.75 20.42
C GLY A 347 -8.43 8.32 20.37
N MET A 348 -9.72 8.18 20.63
CA MET A 348 -10.39 6.89 20.45
C MET A 348 -11.81 7.01 19.88
N ASP A 349 -12.17 6.06 19.02
CA ASP A 349 -13.54 5.86 18.54
C ASP A 349 -13.98 4.45 18.95
N VAL A 350 -14.83 4.38 19.97
CA VAL A 350 -15.45 3.14 20.47
C VAL A 350 -16.96 3.16 20.26
N SER A 351 -17.40 3.80 19.18
CA SER A 351 -18.81 3.91 18.81
C SER A 351 -19.45 2.56 18.48
N TYR A 352 -20.76 2.47 18.71
CA TYR A 352 -21.62 1.34 18.37
C TYR A 352 -21.17 0.03 19.03
N ASN A 353 -20.75 0.08 20.29
CA ASN A 353 -20.43 -1.10 21.08
C ASN A 353 -21.47 -1.35 22.18
N ALA A 354 -21.11 -2.13 23.19
CA ALA A 354 -21.95 -2.48 24.33
C ALA A 354 -21.37 -1.87 25.62
N LEU A 355 -20.85 -0.63 25.53
CA LEU A 355 -20.47 0.14 26.71
C LEU A 355 -21.72 0.71 27.36
N SER A 356 -21.82 0.60 28.67
CA SER A 356 -22.93 1.15 29.48
C SER A 356 -22.47 2.15 30.53
N SER A 357 -21.21 2.57 30.47
CA SER A 357 -20.69 3.64 31.32
C SER A 357 -19.37 4.12 30.75
N VAL A 358 -19.07 5.40 30.92
CA VAL A 358 -17.73 5.95 30.72
C VAL A 358 -16.94 6.04 32.03
N ALA A 359 -17.56 5.72 33.17
CA ALA A 359 -16.83 5.44 34.39
C ALA A 359 -16.09 4.11 34.18
N PHE A 360 -14.91 4.21 33.60
CA PHE A 360 -14.00 3.10 33.35
C PHE A 360 -13.33 2.67 34.67
N SER A 361 -14.13 2.40 35.70
CA SER A 361 -13.66 1.95 37.02
C SER A 361 -14.68 0.98 37.60
N GLN A 362 -14.23 -0.17 38.09
CA GLN A 362 -15.11 -1.11 38.83
C GLN A 362 -15.33 -0.67 40.28
N ASP A 363 -14.43 0.14 40.85
CA ASP A 363 -14.39 0.49 42.28
C ASP A 363 -14.04 1.97 42.59
N GLY A 364 -14.02 2.86 41.59
CA GLY A 364 -13.76 4.30 41.78
C GLY A 364 -12.30 4.77 41.80
N ASP A 365 -11.32 3.86 41.93
CA ASP A 365 -9.89 4.21 42.08
C ASP A 365 -9.03 3.99 40.83
N TYR A 366 -9.50 3.22 39.84
CA TYR A 366 -8.73 2.95 38.63
C TYR A 366 -8.99 4.04 37.59
N LEU A 367 -7.94 4.77 37.21
CA LEU A 367 -7.96 5.73 36.11
C LEU A 367 -7.26 5.14 34.89
N PRO A 368 -7.86 5.23 33.69
CA PRO A 368 -7.19 4.87 32.45
C PRO A 368 -5.83 5.59 32.29
N ALA A 369 -4.89 4.97 31.60
CA ALA A 369 -3.56 5.54 31.40
C ALA A 369 -3.59 6.86 30.60
N TRP A 370 -4.64 7.07 29.80
CA TRP A 370 -4.90 8.27 29.01
C TRP A 370 -5.85 9.28 29.67
N TYR A 371 -6.18 9.11 30.97
CA TYR A 371 -7.20 9.90 31.69
C TYR A 371 -7.00 11.43 31.66
N GLY A 372 -5.76 11.89 31.51
CA GLY A 372 -5.43 13.33 31.42
C GLY A 372 -4.80 13.74 30.08
N THR A 373 -4.81 12.87 29.07
CA THR A 373 -4.13 13.10 27.78
C THR A 373 -5.04 12.90 26.57
N LEU A 374 -6.22 12.28 26.75
CA LEU A 374 -7.16 12.06 25.66
C LEU A 374 -7.75 13.38 25.18
N ASN A 375 -7.73 13.60 23.86
CA ASN A 375 -8.27 14.78 23.19
C ASN A 375 -9.50 14.47 22.33
N TYR A 376 -9.70 13.20 21.95
CA TYR A 376 -10.84 12.80 21.16
C TYR A 376 -11.50 11.54 21.71
N ILE A 377 -12.81 11.55 21.89
CA ILE A 377 -13.57 10.34 22.21
C ILE A 377 -14.88 10.28 21.43
N ASN A 378 -15.12 9.15 20.73
CA ASN A 378 -16.42 8.84 20.15
C ASN A 378 -17.05 7.63 20.85
N LEU A 379 -18.21 7.88 21.47
CA LEU A 379 -19.05 6.98 22.25
C LEU A 379 -20.43 6.76 21.60
N GLU A 380 -20.68 7.34 20.43
CA GLU A 380 -21.94 7.27 19.70
C GLU A 380 -22.43 5.82 19.58
N GLY A 381 -23.72 5.56 19.78
CA GLY A 381 -24.34 4.24 19.57
C GLY A 381 -24.05 3.18 20.63
N ASN A 382 -23.41 3.53 21.75
CA ASN A 382 -23.34 2.68 22.93
C ASN A 382 -24.65 2.79 23.75
N THR A 383 -25.00 1.74 24.50
CA THR A 383 -26.27 1.64 25.25
C THR A 383 -26.13 2.20 26.66
N ASP A 384 -27.05 3.06 27.10
CA ASP A 384 -27.19 3.45 28.51
C ASP A 384 -25.92 4.01 29.15
N ILE A 385 -25.16 4.87 28.44
CA ILE A 385 -24.14 5.69 29.10
C ILE A 385 -24.91 6.62 30.03
N ASP A 386 -24.73 6.46 31.34
CA ASP A 386 -25.54 7.11 32.38
C ASP A 386 -24.77 8.18 33.18
N ASP A 387 -23.44 8.19 33.08
CA ASP A 387 -22.57 9.06 33.88
C ASP A 387 -21.58 9.81 32.98
N ILE A 388 -21.73 11.13 32.84
CA ILE A 388 -20.76 11.99 32.13
C ILE A 388 -19.89 12.84 33.07
N ASP A 389 -20.05 12.69 34.39
CA ASP A 389 -19.18 13.32 35.38
C ASP A 389 -17.72 12.90 35.18
N PHE A 390 -17.50 11.67 34.74
CA PHE A 390 -16.17 11.18 34.39
C PHE A 390 -15.49 12.01 33.28
N LEU A 391 -16.23 12.43 32.24
CA LEU A 391 -15.68 13.23 31.14
C LEU A 391 -15.30 14.64 31.61
N TRP A 392 -16.12 15.24 32.47
CA TRP A 392 -15.78 16.52 33.09
C TRP A 392 -14.53 16.41 33.97
N LYS A 393 -14.42 15.34 34.78
CA LYS A 393 -13.21 15.10 35.59
C LYS A 393 -11.96 14.87 34.74
N MET A 394 -12.08 14.19 33.60
CA MET A 394 -10.99 14.07 32.62
C MET A 394 -10.55 15.44 32.11
N TYR A 395 -11.51 16.30 31.74
CA TYR A 395 -11.20 17.68 31.30
C TYR A 395 -10.40 18.44 32.36
N LEU A 396 -10.84 18.39 33.62
CA LEU A 396 -10.14 18.99 34.76
C LEU A 396 -8.74 18.39 34.99
N ALA A 397 -8.52 17.14 34.58
CA ALA A 397 -7.24 16.44 34.68
C ALA A 397 -6.29 16.69 33.48
N GLY A 398 -6.72 17.45 32.47
CA GLY A 398 -5.92 17.87 31.32
C GLY A 398 -6.35 17.29 29.96
N SER A 399 -7.33 16.39 29.93
CA SER A 399 -7.91 15.93 28.66
C SER A 399 -8.69 17.03 27.95
N PHE A 400 -8.83 16.91 26.63
CA PHE A 400 -9.66 17.79 25.79
C PHE A 400 -9.24 19.28 25.79
N GLN A 401 -7.97 19.58 26.09
CA GLN A 401 -7.46 20.97 26.17
C GLN A 401 -6.90 21.49 24.84
N GLU A 402 -6.83 20.65 23.80
CA GLU A 402 -6.38 21.05 22.46
C GLU A 402 -7.51 21.66 21.62
N ASN A 403 -7.16 22.54 20.68
CA ASN A 403 -8.12 23.24 19.81
C ASN A 403 -8.99 22.32 18.92
N SER A 404 -8.64 21.03 18.83
CA SER A 404 -9.36 20.01 18.07
C SER A 404 -10.01 18.96 18.98
N ALA A 405 -10.30 19.31 20.24
CA ALA A 405 -10.91 18.38 21.17
C ALA A 405 -12.39 18.14 20.83
N GLU A 406 -12.76 16.86 20.70
CA GLU A 406 -14.11 16.46 20.33
C GLU A 406 -14.61 15.29 21.19
N ILE A 407 -15.87 15.40 21.59
CA ILE A 407 -16.62 14.38 22.30
C ILE A 407 -17.89 14.10 21.50
N ASN A 408 -18.01 12.88 20.97
CA ASN A 408 -19.20 12.41 20.25
C ASN A 408 -19.94 11.41 21.12
N ILE A 409 -21.20 11.68 21.47
CA ILE A 409 -22.01 10.78 22.29
C ILE A 409 -23.42 10.69 21.67
N LYS A 410 -23.98 9.49 21.59
CA LYS A 410 -25.39 9.30 21.26
C LYS A 410 -26.16 9.10 22.55
N TYR A 411 -27.28 9.79 22.70
CA TYR A 411 -28.06 9.74 23.90
C TYR A 411 -28.92 8.46 23.96
N MET A 412 -28.60 7.59 24.92
CA MET A 412 -29.55 6.62 25.46
C MET A 412 -29.36 6.64 26.99
N GLY A 413 -30.38 7.10 27.74
CA GLY A 413 -30.42 7.01 29.21
C GLY A 413 -29.89 8.19 30.04
N LEU A 414 -29.38 9.25 29.42
CA LEU A 414 -28.48 10.22 30.06
C LEU A 414 -29.16 11.54 30.53
N ASP A 415 -30.13 11.58 31.46
CA ASP A 415 -30.97 12.78 31.76
C ASP A 415 -30.37 14.18 31.40
N ILE A 416 -30.66 14.73 30.22
CA ILE A 416 -30.28 16.10 29.77
C ILE A 416 -31.40 17.12 29.95
N SER A 417 -32.37 16.84 30.83
CA SER A 417 -33.39 17.84 31.14
C SER A 417 -32.77 19.06 31.82
N THR A 418 -33.40 20.22 31.65
CA THR A 418 -32.92 21.49 32.22
C THR A 418 -32.67 21.35 33.72
N GLY A 419 -31.42 21.60 34.13
CA GLY A 419 -31.00 21.54 35.54
C GLY A 419 -30.45 20.18 35.99
N SER A 420 -30.34 19.19 35.10
CA SER A 420 -29.65 17.94 35.41
C SER A 420 -28.13 18.14 35.52
N ALA A 421 -27.46 17.28 36.29
CA ALA A 421 -26.01 17.31 36.43
C ALA A 421 -25.29 16.96 35.12
N ALA A 422 -25.88 16.07 34.32
CA ALA A 422 -25.37 15.71 33.01
C ALA A 422 -25.41 16.93 32.06
N LEU A 423 -26.54 17.63 31.97
CA LEU A 423 -26.63 18.83 31.13
C LEU A 423 -25.62 19.89 31.58
N ALA A 424 -25.50 20.11 32.90
CA ALA A 424 -24.52 21.06 33.44
C ALA A 424 -23.08 20.72 33.04
N ASN A 425 -22.67 19.45 33.14
CA ASN A 425 -21.33 19.01 32.74
C ASN A 425 -21.08 19.16 31.23
N ILE A 426 -22.10 18.93 30.38
CA ILE A 426 -22.00 19.19 28.93
C ILE A 426 -21.83 20.69 28.66
N GLU A 427 -22.66 21.52 29.30
CA GLU A 427 -22.58 22.98 29.17
C GLU A 427 -21.21 23.51 29.62
N ASP A 428 -20.67 22.98 30.72
CA ASP A 428 -19.34 23.33 31.22
C ASP A 428 -18.22 22.94 30.24
N LEU A 429 -18.29 21.74 29.64
CA LEU A 429 -17.34 21.29 28.60
C LEU A 429 -17.39 22.21 27.36
N ILE A 430 -18.60 22.57 26.90
CA ILE A 430 -18.78 23.47 25.76
C ILE A 430 -18.25 24.87 26.09
N ALA A 431 -18.55 25.39 27.29
CA ALA A 431 -18.04 26.68 27.76
C ALA A 431 -16.51 26.70 27.88
N ALA A 432 -15.91 25.54 28.16
CA ALA A 432 -14.48 25.30 28.16
C ALA A 432 -13.85 25.18 26.75
N GLY A 433 -14.64 25.24 25.68
CA GLY A 433 -14.16 25.16 24.29
C GLY A 433 -14.07 23.74 23.72
N VAL A 434 -14.56 22.72 24.42
CA VAL A 434 -14.66 21.36 23.90
C VAL A 434 -15.83 21.25 22.94
N THR A 435 -15.62 20.67 21.77
CA THR A 435 -16.73 20.41 20.85
C THR A 435 -17.47 19.15 21.28
N VAL A 436 -18.72 19.32 21.73
CA VAL A 436 -19.56 18.19 22.16
C VAL A 436 -20.71 18.02 21.16
N TYR A 437 -20.75 16.88 20.50
CA TYR A 437 -21.86 16.47 19.65
C TYR A 437 -22.73 15.47 20.41
N TYR A 438 -24.01 15.79 20.53
CA TYR A 438 -25.00 14.91 21.14
C TYR A 438 -26.28 14.87 20.28
N GLU A 439 -26.84 13.66 20.10
CA GLU A 439 -28.13 13.46 19.43
C GLU A 439 -29.22 13.21 20.48
N GLU A 440 -30.28 14.02 20.48
CA GLU A 440 -31.52 13.74 21.22
C GLU A 440 -32.33 12.64 20.50
N GLN A 441 -32.93 11.70 21.23
CA GLN A 441 -33.99 10.87 20.65
C GLN A 441 -35.30 11.68 20.64
N GLU A 442 -35.96 11.74 19.49
CA GLU A 442 -37.36 12.18 19.35
C GLU A 442 -38.35 11.25 20.08
#